data_AF-A0AB38ARN0-F1
#
_entry.id   AF-A0AB38ARN0-F1
#
_cell.length_a   1.000
_cell.length_b   1.000
_cell.length_c   1.000
_cell.angle_alpha   90.00
_cell.angle_beta   90.00
_cell.angle_gamma   90.00
#
_symmetry.space_group_name_H-M   'P 1'
#
loop_
_entity.id
_entity.type
_entity.pdbx_description
1 polymer ?
#
loop_
_entity_poly.entity_id
_entity_poly.type
_entity_poly.pdbx_seq_one_letter_code
_entity_poly.pdbx_strand_id
1 'polypeptide(L)' 'MSADWRWEYDPDHDHVAGGIPGHVVAEVERLAVVDALALDAVDVVALAWKMR' A
#
# COMPACT_ATOMS: atom_id res chain seq x y z
N MET A 1 -4.47 -26.57 4.23
CA MET A 1 -4.60 -25.32 3.46
C MET A 1 -3.80 -25.53 2.19
N SER A 2 -4.43 -25.50 1.01
CA SER A 2 -3.68 -25.56 -0.26
C SER A 2 -2.85 -24.28 -0.35
N ALA A 3 -1.55 -24.43 -0.60
CA ALA A 3 -0.62 -23.31 -0.74
C ALA A 3 -0.69 -22.65 -2.14
N ASP A 4 -1.64 -23.10 -2.98
CA ASP A 4 -1.69 -22.74 -4.40
C ASP A 4 -2.59 -21.53 -4.67
N TRP A 5 -3.05 -20.84 -3.62
CA TRP A 5 -3.77 -19.58 -3.78
C TRP A 5 -2.80 -18.50 -4.27
N ARG A 6 -2.97 -18.12 -5.54
CA ARG A 6 -2.42 -16.90 -6.11
C ARG A 6 -3.56 -15.96 -6.43
N TRP A 7 -3.31 -14.66 -6.25
CA TRP A 7 -4.14 -13.63 -6.84
C TRP A 7 -4.17 -13.82 -8.36
N GLU A 8 -5.39 -13.91 -8.91
CA GLU A 8 -5.61 -13.99 -10.36
C GLU A 8 -5.29 -12.65 -11.04
N TYR A 9 -5.22 -11.57 -10.27
CA TYR A 9 -4.97 -10.21 -10.71
C TYR A 9 -3.63 -9.69 -10.16
N ASP A 10 -2.67 -9.47 -11.07
CA ASP A 10 -1.33 -8.93 -10.82
C ASP A 10 -1.02 -7.87 -11.91
N PRO A 11 -1.67 -6.69 -11.83
CA PRO A 11 -1.54 -5.68 -12.87
C PRO A 11 -0.19 -4.97 -12.80
N ASP A 12 0.36 -4.66 -13.96
CA ASP A 12 1.55 -3.81 -14.05
C ASP A 12 1.19 -2.32 -13.93
N HIS A 13 2.22 -1.49 -13.83
CA HIS A 13 2.06 -0.04 -13.71
C HIS A 13 1.29 0.57 -14.90
N ASP A 14 1.53 0.10 -16.13
CA ASP A 14 0.88 0.65 -17.32
C ASP A 14 -0.61 0.31 -17.34
N HIS A 15 -0.99 -0.86 -16.84
CA HIS A 15 -2.38 -1.25 -16.64
C HIS A 15 -3.10 -0.35 -15.63
N VAL A 16 -2.41 0.06 -14.57
CA VAL A 16 -3.00 0.84 -13.46
C VAL A 16 -2.99 2.35 -13.73
N ALA A 17 -1.92 2.88 -14.32
CA ALA A 17 -1.66 4.31 -14.43
C ALA A 17 -1.62 4.81 -15.88
N GLY A 18 -1.73 3.93 -16.87
CA GLY A 18 -1.70 4.28 -18.28
C GLY A 18 -2.77 5.31 -18.67
N GLY A 19 -2.35 6.37 -19.34
CA GLY A 19 -3.25 7.46 -19.77
C GLY A 19 -3.57 8.49 -18.68
N ILE A 20 -3.10 8.29 -17.45
CA ILE A 20 -3.23 9.27 -16.37
C ILE A 20 -2.08 10.29 -16.46
N PRO A 21 -2.34 11.60 -16.31
CA PRO A 21 -1.27 12.59 -16.22
C PRO A 21 -0.30 12.28 -15.06
N GLY A 22 1.00 12.29 -15.34
CA GLY A 22 2.02 11.86 -14.36
C GLY A 22 2.00 12.64 -13.03
N HIS A 23 1.56 13.90 -13.03
CA HIS A 23 1.44 14.68 -11.79
C HIS A 23 0.35 14.15 -10.84
N VAL A 24 -0.71 13.53 -11.39
CA VAL A 24 -1.78 12.90 -10.60
C VAL A 24 -1.28 11.59 -9.99
N VAL A 25 -0.61 10.76 -10.80
CA VAL A 25 0.02 9.50 -10.34
C VAL A 25 0.99 9.78 -9.20
N ALA A 26 1.88 10.77 -9.39
CA ALA A 26 2.85 11.15 -8.38
C ALA A 26 2.22 11.65 -7.07
N GLU A 27 1.07 12.32 -7.11
CA GLU A 27 0.38 12.74 -5.88
C GLU A 27 -0.26 11.55 -5.16
N VAL A 28 -0.90 10.64 -5.88
CA VAL A 28 -1.49 9.43 -5.30
C VAL A 28 -0.41 8.55 -4.66
N GLU A 29 0.74 8.38 -5.32
CA GLU A 29 1.87 7.65 -4.76
C GLU A 29 2.42 8.32 -3.50
N ARG A 30 2.51 9.65 -3.47
CA ARG A 30 2.91 10.39 -2.26
C ARG A 30 1.94 10.14 -1.10
N LEU A 31 0.64 10.19 -1.36
CA LEU A 31 -0.38 9.95 -0.33
C LEU A 31 -0.35 8.49 0.16
N ALA A 32 -0.20 7.53 -0.76
CA ALA A 32 -0.08 6.12 -0.40
C ALA A 32 1.12 5.84 0.51
N VAL A 33 2.25 6.53 0.28
CA VAL A 33 3.41 6.46 1.18
C VAL A 33 3.08 7.05 2.55
N VAL A 34 2.39 8.19 2.62
CA VAL A 34 1.98 8.79 3.91
C VAL A 34 1.04 7.86 4.69
N ASP A 35 0.06 7.25 4.02
CA ASP A 35 -0.87 6.32 4.64
C ASP A 35 -0.18 5.04 5.12
N ALA A 36 0.75 4.48 4.32
CA ALA A 36 1.54 3.32 4.71
C ALA A 36 2.38 3.62 5.97
N LEU A 37 3.05 4.77 6.01
CA LEU A 37 3.81 5.20 7.18
C LEU A 37 2.92 5.46 8.40
N ALA A 38 1.69 5.94 8.20
CA ALA A 38 0.74 6.15 9.28
C ALA A 38 0.23 4.82 9.87
N LEU A 39 -0.03 3.81 9.04
CA LEU A 39 -0.39 2.46 9.49
C LEU A 39 0.74 1.82 10.31
N ASP A 40 1.98 1.91 9.82
CA ASP A 40 3.16 1.41 10.55
C ASP A 40 3.32 2.11 11.90
N ALA A 41 3.06 3.42 11.97
CA ALA A 41 3.11 4.17 13.22
C ALA A 41 2.04 3.74 14.22
N VAL A 42 0.82 3.42 13.76
CA VAL A 42 -0.25 2.88 14.62
C VAL A 42 0.14 1.51 15.19
N ASP A 43 0.77 0.65 14.39
CA ASP A 43 1.24 -0.67 14.86
C ASP A 43 2.34 -0.56 15.93
N VAL A 44 3.29 0.37 15.78
CA VAL A 44 4.32 0.64 16.80
C VAL A 44 3.68 1.14 18.11
N VAL A 45 2.69 2.02 18.03
CA VAL A 45 1.96 2.52 19.22
C VAL A 45 1.16 1.40 19.89
N ALA A 46 0.49 0.54 19.11
CA ALA A 46 -0.26 -0.60 19.62
C ALA A 46 0.65 -1.63 20.32
N LEU A 47 1.82 -1.92 19.74
CA LEU A 47 2.84 -2.79 20.35
C LEU A 47 3.38 -2.20 21.66
N ALA A 48 3.66 -0.90 21.70
CA ALA A 48 4.13 -0.22 22.90
C ALA A 48 3.10 -0.27 24.04
N TRP A 49 1.81 -0.18 23.72
CA TRP A 49 0.73 -0.28 24.71
C TRP A 49 0.52 -1.71 25.25
N LYS A 50 0.76 -2.73 24.41
CA LYS A 50 0.63 -4.15 24.78
C LYS A 50 1.75 -4.66 25.69
N MET A 51 2.90 -3.98 25.71
CA MET A 51 4.04 -4.31 26.57
C MET A 51 4.03 -3.61 27.94
N ARG A 52 2.99 -2.82 28.23
CA ARG A 52 2.77 -2.14 29.52
C ARG A 52 1.76 -2.91 30.36
#